data_AF-A0A3A4QVR3-F1
#
_entry.id   AF-A0A3A4QVR3-F1
#
_cell.length_a   1.000
_cell.length_b   1.000
_cell.length_c   1.000
_cell.angle_alpha   90.00
_cell.angle_beta   90.00
_cell.angle_gamma   90.00
#
_symmetry.space_group_name_H-M   'P 1'
#
loop_
_entity.id
_entity.type
_entity.pdbx_description
1 polymer ?
#
loop_
_entity_poly.entity_id
_entity_poly.type
_entity_poly.pdbx_seq_one_letter_code
_entity_poly.pdbx_strand_id
1 'polypeptide(L)'
;MKLKYFLIPAIFISALFIQSCDSKKPAVGEEDLIYVVADSSEFYELEASLLQVFGKIIYTPQPENIFELKRHSVNRLDEIKNKKNVIIIAPLNSGSYTSQYINSILDSSVTELVKNETEYVFNKFD
;
A
#
# COMPACT_ATOMS: atom_id res chain seq x y z
N MET A 1 -14.93 6.23 55.90
CA MET A 1 -15.42 5.08 55.10
C MET A 1 -15.84 5.43 53.67
N LYS A 2 -16.06 6.71 53.28
CA LYS A 2 -16.56 7.08 51.94
C LYS A 2 -15.49 7.18 50.82
N LEU A 3 -14.21 7.33 51.18
CA LEU A 3 -13.10 7.48 50.21
C LEU A 3 -12.78 6.19 49.43
N LYS A 4 -12.97 5.02 50.04
CA LYS A 4 -12.76 3.71 49.40
C LYS A 4 -13.78 3.42 48.28
N TYR A 5 -15.01 3.93 48.39
CA TYR A 5 -16.05 3.73 47.37
C TYR A 5 -15.85 4.59 46.12
N PHE A 6 -15.04 5.65 46.20
CA PHE A 6 -14.70 6.52 45.06
C PHE A 6 -13.47 6.04 44.28
N LEU A 7 -12.57 5.29 44.94
CA LEU A 7 -11.37 4.72 44.31
C LEU A 7 -11.69 3.64 43.26
N ILE A 8 -12.73 2.84 43.50
CA ILE A 8 -13.14 1.74 42.61
C ILE A 8 -13.60 2.25 41.22
N PRO A 9 -14.53 3.22 41.10
CA PRO A 9 -14.92 3.74 39.79
C PRO A 9 -13.78 4.49 39.09
N ALA A 10 -12.89 5.17 39.83
CA ALA A 10 -11.72 5.84 39.26
C ALA A 10 -10.73 4.86 38.62
N ILE A 11 -10.50 3.71 39.26
CA ILE A 11 -9.67 2.63 38.71
C ILE A 11 -10.32 2.03 37.46
N PHE A 12 -11.64 1.84 37.46
CA PHE A 12 -12.37 1.31 36.31
C PHE A 12 -12.33 2.26 35.10
N ILE A 13 -12.46 3.57 35.34
CA ILE A 13 -12.32 4.60 34.31
C ILE A 13 -10.89 4.66 33.78
N SER A 14 -9.89 4.57 34.65
CA SER A 14 -8.47 4.51 34.24
C SER A 14 -8.17 3.26 33.38
N ALA A 15 -8.77 2.12 33.69
CA ALA A 15 -8.63 0.89 32.92
C ALA A 15 -9.26 0.95 31.52
N LEU A 16 -10.17 1.89 31.26
CA LEU A 16 -10.72 2.11 29.91
C LEU A 16 -9.74 2.87 29.00
N PHE A 17 -8.85 3.70 29.55
CA PHE A 17 -7.87 4.47 28.78
C PHE A 17 -6.70 3.64 28.24
N ILE A 18 -6.45 2.45 28.78
CA ILE A 18 -5.35 1.56 28.34
C ILE A 18 -5.73 0.62 27.17
N GLN A 19 -6.99 0.63 26.71
CA GLN A 19 -7.45 -0.23 25.61
C GLN A 19 -7.24 0.39 24.21
N SER A 20 -6.66 1.59 24.11
CA SER A 20 -6.41 2.26 22.82
C SER A 20 -5.08 1.84 22.18
N CYS A 21 -4.83 0.54 22.08
CA CYS A 21 -3.72 0.00 21.31
C CYS A 21 -4.14 -0.13 19.84
N ASP A 22 -3.79 0.84 19.02
CA ASP A 22 -4.09 0.85 17.59
C ASP A 22 -3.14 -0.10 16.86
N SER A 23 -3.65 -1.26 16.45
CA SER A 23 -2.92 -2.23 15.63
C SER A 23 -3.49 -2.22 14.22
N LYS A 24 -2.61 -2.13 13.22
CA LYS A 24 -3.03 -2.20 11.82
C LYS A 24 -3.64 -3.57 11.55
N LYS A 25 -4.71 -3.59 10.74
CA LYS A 25 -5.31 -4.84 10.28
C LYS A 25 -4.27 -5.66 9.50
N PRO A 26 -4.25 -6.98 9.67
CA PRO A 26 -3.33 -7.83 8.90
C PRO A 26 -3.65 -7.74 7.40
N ALA A 27 -2.62 -7.89 6.57
CA ALA A 27 -2.78 -7.98 5.13
C ALA A 27 -3.46 -9.31 4.74
N VAL A 28 -4.34 -9.27 3.74
CA VAL A 28 -5.17 -10.41 3.31
C VAL A 28 -5.14 -10.61 1.80
N GLY A 29 -5.56 -11.77 1.32
CA GLY A 29 -5.64 -12.09 -0.12
C GLY A 29 -4.63 -13.12 -0.59
N GLU A 30 -4.64 -13.32 -1.90
CA GLU A 30 -3.79 -14.25 -2.64
C GLU A 30 -2.32 -13.82 -2.58
N GLU A 31 -1.43 -14.81 -2.49
CA GLU A 31 0.03 -14.60 -2.37
C GLU A 31 0.65 -14.33 -3.74
N ASP A 32 0.08 -14.93 -4.78
CA ASP A 32 0.47 -14.93 -6.18
C ASP A 32 -0.24 -13.84 -7.00
N LEU A 33 -0.95 -12.92 -6.34
CA LEU A 33 -1.64 -11.82 -7.01
C LEU A 33 -1.04 -10.46 -6.63
N ILE A 34 -0.65 -9.68 -7.63
CA ILE A 34 -0.23 -8.29 -7.48
C ILE A 34 -1.34 -7.36 -7.98
N TYR A 35 -1.86 -6.54 -7.07
CA TYR A 35 -2.84 -5.50 -7.40
C TYR A 35 -2.09 -4.26 -7.91
N VAL A 36 -2.24 -3.93 -9.19
CA VAL A 36 -1.57 -2.78 -9.82
C VAL A 36 -2.54 -1.61 -9.90
N VAL A 37 -2.29 -0.58 -9.11
CA VAL A 37 -3.07 0.66 -9.08
C VAL A 37 -2.49 1.63 -10.09
N ALA A 38 -3.23 1.84 -11.18
CA ALA A 38 -2.80 2.66 -12.31
C ALA A 38 -4.00 3.12 -13.17
N ASP A 39 -3.83 4.20 -13.91
CA ASP A 39 -4.78 4.59 -14.96
C ASP A 39 -4.65 3.62 -16.16
N SER A 40 -5.67 3.55 -17.03
CA SER A 40 -5.78 2.45 -18.01
C SER A 40 -4.69 2.48 -19.06
N SER A 41 -4.42 3.66 -19.61
CA SER A 41 -3.40 3.88 -20.61
C SER A 41 -2.02 3.60 -20.02
N GLU A 42 -1.74 4.14 -18.84
CA GLU A 42 -0.45 3.98 -18.16
C GLU A 42 -0.17 2.53 -17.80
N PHE A 43 -1.18 1.79 -17.33
CA PHE A 43 -1.04 0.35 -17.10
C PHE A 43 -0.66 -0.37 -18.40
N TYR A 44 -1.35 -0.08 -19.51
CA TYR A 44 -1.10 -0.74 -20.79
C TYR A 44 0.31 -0.45 -21.32
N GLU A 45 0.82 0.77 -21.10
CA GLU A 45 2.18 1.17 -21.48
C GLU A 45 3.24 0.47 -20.62
N LEU A 46 2.97 0.24 -19.33
CA LEU A 46 3.92 -0.31 -18.37
C LEU A 46 3.80 -1.83 -18.16
N GLU A 47 2.73 -2.46 -18.66
CA GLU A 47 2.41 -3.88 -18.44
C GLU A 47 3.54 -4.81 -18.87
N ALA A 48 4.15 -4.57 -20.02
CA ALA A 48 5.26 -5.38 -20.51
C ALA A 48 6.45 -5.38 -19.53
N SER A 49 6.79 -4.22 -18.98
CA SER A 49 7.86 -4.10 -17.98
C SER A 49 7.50 -4.78 -16.66
N LEU A 50 6.25 -4.67 -16.22
CA LEU A 50 5.78 -5.38 -15.03
C LEU A 50 5.82 -6.89 -15.20
N LEU A 51 5.34 -7.41 -16.34
CA LEU A 51 5.33 -8.84 -16.63
C LEU A 51 6.75 -9.40 -16.78
N GLN A 52 7.70 -8.63 -17.34
CA GLN A 52 9.09 -9.03 -17.39
C GLN A 52 9.70 -9.25 -16.00
N VAL A 53 9.31 -8.44 -15.02
CA VAL A 53 9.84 -8.51 -13.65
C VAL A 53 9.10 -9.56 -12.83
N PHE A 54 7.77 -9.52 -12.83
CA PHE A 54 6.91 -10.27 -11.92
C PHE A 54 6.23 -11.50 -12.56
N GLY A 55 5.96 -11.47 -13.86
CA GLY A 55 5.26 -12.53 -14.61
C GLY A 55 6.16 -13.71 -14.99
N LYS A 56 7.14 -14.07 -14.14
CA LYS A 56 8.01 -15.21 -14.40
C LYS A 56 7.23 -16.52 -14.28
N ILE A 57 7.45 -17.45 -15.19
CA ILE A 57 6.83 -18.78 -15.15
C ILE A 57 7.69 -19.70 -14.29
N ILE A 58 7.05 -20.43 -13.38
CA ILE A 58 7.62 -21.59 -12.68
C ILE A 58 7.09 -22.88 -13.29
N TYR A 59 8.00 -23.82 -13.45
CA TYR A 59 7.70 -25.13 -14.05
C TYR A 59 7.39 -26.13 -12.94
N THR A 60 6.16 -26.09 -12.44
CA THR A 60 5.56 -27.22 -11.69
C THR A 60 5.04 -28.26 -12.73
N PRO A 61 4.48 -29.41 -12.33
CA PRO A 61 3.85 -30.34 -13.29
C PRO A 61 2.85 -29.66 -14.26
N GLN A 62 2.26 -28.54 -13.84
CA GLN A 62 1.52 -27.62 -14.69
C GLN A 62 2.20 -26.23 -14.62
N PRO A 63 2.75 -25.67 -15.72
CA PRO A 63 3.39 -24.37 -15.67
C PRO A 63 2.45 -23.26 -15.16
N GLU A 64 2.96 -22.43 -14.25
CA GLU A 64 2.20 -21.38 -13.56
C GLU A 64 3.03 -20.09 -13.49
N ASN A 65 2.37 -18.92 -13.49
CA ASN A 65 3.04 -17.66 -13.22
C ASN A 65 3.33 -17.54 -11.71
N ILE A 66 4.49 -17.00 -11.34
CA ILE A 66 4.78 -16.69 -9.93
C ILE A 66 3.82 -15.61 -9.42
N PHE A 67 3.55 -14.61 -10.26
CA PHE A 67 2.58 -13.58 -9.97
C PHE A 67 1.67 -13.29 -11.18
N GLU A 68 0.38 -13.19 -10.90
CA GLU A 68 -0.59 -12.56 -11.79
C GLU A 68 -0.70 -11.07 -11.48
N LEU A 69 -0.95 -10.26 -12.51
CA LEU A 69 -1.14 -8.82 -12.37
C LEU A 69 -2.62 -8.49 -12.56
N LYS A 70 -3.20 -7.76 -11.61
CA LYS A 70 -4.59 -7.29 -11.70
C LYS A 70 -4.68 -5.80 -11.52
N ARG A 71 -5.06 -5.11 -12.60
CA ARG A 71 -5.19 -3.65 -12.59
C ARG A 71 -6.41 -3.19 -11.79
N HIS A 72 -6.21 -2.19 -10.96
CA HIS A 72 -7.25 -1.40 -10.29
C HIS A 72 -7.07 0.10 -10.56
N SER A 73 -8.17 0.85 -10.53
CA SER A 73 -8.13 2.32 -10.54
C SER A 73 -7.81 2.82 -9.13
N VAL A 74 -7.09 3.94 -9.04
CA VAL A 74 -6.79 4.61 -7.76
C VAL A 74 -8.03 4.95 -6.93
N ASN A 75 -9.17 5.19 -7.58
CA ASN A 75 -10.45 5.44 -6.91
C ASN A 75 -10.95 4.24 -6.07
N ARG A 76 -10.39 3.05 -6.30
CA ARG A 76 -10.70 1.82 -5.55
C ARG A 76 -9.55 1.39 -4.63
N LEU A 77 -8.57 2.25 -4.37
CA LEU A 77 -7.42 1.92 -3.52
C LEU A 77 -7.84 1.47 -2.13
N ASP A 78 -8.89 2.07 -1.55
CA ASP A 78 -9.40 1.69 -0.23
C ASP A 78 -9.86 0.23 -0.12
N GLU A 79 -10.31 -0.37 -1.22
CA GLU A 79 -10.73 -1.77 -1.28
C GLU A 79 -9.54 -2.73 -1.24
N ILE A 80 -8.38 -2.29 -1.71
CA ILE A 80 -7.20 -3.14 -1.96
C ILE A 80 -5.97 -2.76 -1.12
N LYS A 81 -5.99 -1.66 -0.37
CA LYS A 81 -4.84 -1.19 0.43
C LYS A 81 -4.36 -2.17 1.50
N ASN A 82 -5.20 -3.11 1.91
CA ASN A 82 -4.86 -4.18 2.86
C ASN A 82 -4.55 -5.51 2.15
N LYS A 83 -4.33 -5.52 0.84
CA LYS A 83 -3.91 -6.72 0.12
C LYS A 83 -2.41 -6.94 0.29
N LYS A 84 -1.98 -8.20 0.20
CA LYS A 84 -0.58 -8.60 0.45
C LYS A 84 0.40 -7.92 -0.50
N ASN A 85 0.09 -7.90 -1.79
CA ASN A 85 0.93 -7.28 -2.81
C ASN A 85 0.16 -6.17 -3.54
N VAL A 86 0.58 -4.92 -3.35
CA VAL A 86 0.00 -3.75 -4.02
C VAL A 86 1.12 -2.93 -4.63
N ILE A 87 1.00 -2.61 -5.91
CA ILE A 87 1.89 -1.72 -6.63
C ILE A 87 1.07 -0.51 -7.07
N ILE A 88 1.53 0.71 -6.79
CA ILE A 88 0.92 1.94 -7.28
C ILE A 88 1.89 2.59 -8.24
N ILE A 89 1.49 2.80 -9.49
CA ILE A 89 2.38 3.30 -10.54
C ILE A 89 1.69 4.33 -11.42
N ALA A 90 2.41 5.40 -11.72
CA ALA A 90 2.12 6.36 -12.78
C ALA A 90 3.37 7.21 -13.03
N PRO A 91 3.56 7.75 -14.25
CA PRO A 91 4.53 8.82 -14.48
C PRO A 91 4.16 10.06 -13.64
N LEU A 92 5.14 10.65 -12.94
CA LEU A 92 4.90 11.79 -12.03
C LEU A 92 4.31 13.03 -12.73
N ASN A 93 4.52 13.17 -14.04
CA ASN A 93 4.11 14.31 -14.85
C ASN A 93 2.90 14.04 -15.76
N SER A 94 2.27 12.85 -15.70
CA SER A 94 1.18 12.52 -16.63
C SER A 94 -0.11 13.28 -16.35
N GLY A 95 -0.28 13.81 -15.14
CA GLY A 95 -1.52 14.46 -14.70
C GLY A 95 -2.69 13.49 -14.52
N SER A 96 -2.45 12.18 -14.61
CA SER A 96 -3.44 11.12 -14.39
C SER A 96 -3.94 11.11 -12.94
N TYR A 97 -5.07 10.44 -12.67
CA TYR A 97 -5.58 10.37 -11.31
C TYR A 97 -4.60 9.65 -10.38
N THR A 98 -3.97 8.58 -10.88
CA THR A 98 -2.96 7.84 -10.12
C THR A 98 -1.70 8.70 -9.90
N SER A 99 -1.27 9.49 -10.90
CA SER A 99 -0.16 10.43 -10.76
C SER A 99 -0.44 11.54 -9.74
N GLN A 100 -1.66 12.09 -9.74
CA GLN A 100 -2.08 13.08 -8.74
C GLN A 100 -2.06 12.48 -7.32
N TYR A 101 -2.51 11.24 -7.16
CA TYR A 101 -2.43 10.53 -5.89
C TYR A 101 -0.98 10.36 -5.43
N ILE A 102 -0.08 9.87 -6.30
CA ILE A 102 1.35 9.71 -5.99
C ILE A 102 1.96 11.06 -5.57
N ASN A 103 1.70 12.12 -6.33
CA ASN A 103 2.19 13.47 -5.99
C ASN A 103 1.61 13.99 -4.65
N SER A 104 0.44 13.53 -4.23
CA SER A 104 -0.17 13.93 -2.95
C SER A 104 0.46 13.24 -1.73
N ILE A 105 1.11 12.08 -1.92
CA ILE A 105 1.74 11.30 -0.85
C ILE A 105 3.26 11.45 -0.80
N LEU A 106 3.88 12.00 -1.84
CA LEU A 106 5.32 12.27 -1.89
C LEU A 106 5.63 13.67 -1.36
N ASP A 107 6.64 13.78 -0.50
CA ASP A 107 7.18 15.07 -0.08
C ASP A 107 7.89 15.78 -1.24
N SER A 108 7.93 17.11 -1.19
CA SER A 108 8.59 17.92 -2.22
C SER A 108 10.08 17.62 -2.34
N SER A 109 10.75 17.28 -1.23
CA SER A 109 12.16 16.87 -1.23
C SER A 109 12.39 15.58 -2.00
N VAL A 110 11.55 14.55 -1.76
CA VAL A 110 11.61 13.27 -2.49
C VAL A 110 11.30 13.46 -3.97
N THR A 111 10.30 14.27 -4.27
CA THR A 111 9.91 14.59 -5.65
C THR A 111 11.06 15.24 -6.42
N GLU A 112 11.79 16.15 -5.79
CA GLU A 112 12.94 16.83 -6.39
C GLU A 112 14.11 15.87 -6.64
N LEU A 113 14.37 14.93 -5.72
CA LEU A 113 15.40 13.90 -5.90
C LEU A 113 15.08 12.97 -7.09
N VAL A 114 13.83 12.55 -7.23
CA VAL A 114 13.39 11.71 -8.37
C VAL A 114 13.51 12.49 -9.68
N LYS A 115 13.08 13.76 -9.72
CA LYS A 115 13.15 14.61 -10.92
C LYS A 115 14.58 14.91 -11.36
N ASN A 116 15.49 15.06 -10.41
CA ASN A 116 16.90 15.30 -10.69
C ASN A 116 17.70 14.01 -10.91
N GLU A 117 17.03 12.85 -10.97
CA GLU A 117 17.65 11.56 -11.25
C GLU A 117 18.75 11.18 -10.21
N THR A 118 18.66 11.73 -9.00
CA THR A 118 19.68 11.55 -7.97
C THR A 118 19.41 10.35 -7.07
N GLU A 119 18.14 10.02 -6.82
CA GLU A 119 17.74 8.87 -6.00
C GLU A 119 16.49 8.19 -6.56
N TYR A 120 16.48 6.85 -6.50
CA TYR A 120 15.44 6.00 -7.12
C TYR A 120 14.75 5.08 -6.12
N VAL A 121 15.35 4.85 -4.95
CA VAL A 121 14.84 3.92 -3.94
C VAL A 121 14.82 4.63 -2.59
N PHE A 122 13.62 4.77 -2.03
CA PHE A 122 13.40 5.40 -0.75
C PHE A 122 12.88 4.36 0.23
N ASN A 123 13.65 4.10 1.28
CA ASN A 123 13.23 3.21 2.35
C ASN A 123 12.49 4.00 3.41
N LYS A 124 11.28 3.55 3.73
CA LYS A 124 10.58 4.02 4.92
C LYS A 124 11.05 3.19 6.10
N PHE A 125 11.62 3.84 7.11
CA PHE A 125 11.84 3.25 8.41
C PHE A 125 10.66 3.62 9.31
N ASP A 126 10.11 2.63 10.00
CA ASP A 126 8.97 2.78 10.91
C ASP A 126 9.36 3.48 12.22
#